data_AF-A0A836HY56-F1
#
_entry.id   AF-A0A836HY56-F1
#
_cell.length_a   1.000
_cell.length_b   1.000
_cell.length_c   1.000
_cell.angle_alpha   90.00
_cell.angle_beta   90.00
_cell.angle_gamma   90.00
#
_symmetry.space_group_name_H-M   'P 1'
#
loop_
_entity.id
_entity.type
_entity.pdbx_description
1 polymer ?
#
loop_
_entity_poly.entity_id
_entity_poly.type
_entity_poly.pdbx_seq_one_letter_code
_entity_poly.pdbx_strand_id
1 'polypeptide(L)'
;MGGVTSKDRYDRAAASGILTLNRQKVRSWSSLTKALKKLSTLRTMSITENPLRDPIPHAFTALSLWSTLVSLDLSHNSITCACALGSEAPLPKSHAAQTLPRITSAPAGNAAHGSTRLPLESLNISGNDLHMLPPLLSARFPRLRRLVCTDNKRALVIAMSLERCIGASKSLEVVALQRNRLNTFSVADDAVENPFPALRELFLDQNHLGGTVNLGFVAGKAAPLLPSLKRITLDEQRGEEPLRHIDVAIFVHCPGLVSLSLQGNSNEEELHSSLVQSGTYRSWQERKKDVVDKKLHAGGQAELL
;
A
#
# COMPACT_ATOMS: atom_id res chain seq x y z
N MET A 1 6.89 39.15 6.39
CA MET A 1 6.26 38.11 7.25
C MET A 1 7.36 37.31 7.91
N GLY A 2 7.49 37.39 9.24
CA GLY A 2 8.54 36.67 9.98
C GLY A 2 8.33 35.16 9.87
N GLY A 3 9.28 34.45 9.25
CA GLY A 3 9.24 32.99 9.18
C GLY A 3 9.38 32.42 10.58
N VAL A 4 8.41 31.59 10.99
CA VAL A 4 8.51 30.80 12.23
C VAL A 4 9.85 30.08 12.24
N THR A 5 10.62 30.23 13.31
CA THR A 5 11.94 29.60 13.38
C THR A 5 11.81 28.08 13.42
N SER A 6 12.85 27.36 13.01
CA SER A 6 12.85 25.89 13.10
C SER A 6 12.59 25.42 14.53
N LYS A 7 13.15 26.11 15.53
CA LYS A 7 12.98 25.81 16.96
C LYS A 7 11.51 25.86 17.39
N ASP A 8 10.81 26.95 17.08
CA ASP A 8 9.39 27.13 17.46
C ASP A 8 8.50 26.03 16.88
N ARG A 9 8.89 25.46 15.74
CA ARG A 9 8.16 24.34 15.14
C ARG A 9 8.35 23.04 15.93
N TYR A 10 9.58 22.72 16.33
CA TYR A 10 9.84 21.52 17.12
C TYR A 10 9.22 21.62 18.52
N ASP A 11 9.28 22.81 19.15
CA ASP A 11 8.68 23.04 20.47
C ASP A 11 7.14 22.88 20.40
N ARG A 12 6.49 23.44 19.36
CA ARG A 12 5.06 23.21 19.13
C ARG A 12 4.74 21.75 18.84
N ALA A 13 5.57 21.05 18.08
CA ALA A 13 5.38 19.63 17.80
C ALA A 13 5.50 18.75 19.05
N ALA A 14 6.39 19.12 19.99
CA ALA A 14 6.49 18.44 21.28
C ALA A 14 5.21 18.59 22.11
N ALA A 15 4.57 19.77 22.05
CA ALA A 15 3.32 20.05 22.75
C ALA A 15 2.09 19.43 22.07
N SER A 16 2.00 19.50 20.74
CA SER A 16 0.82 19.06 19.98
C SER A 16 0.86 17.59 19.56
N GLY A 17 2.04 16.97 19.54
CA GLY A 17 2.25 15.65 18.95
C GLY A 17 2.18 15.65 17.40
N ILE A 18 2.19 16.82 16.75
CA ILE A 18 2.08 16.96 15.30
C ILE A 18 3.27 17.76 14.75
N LEU A 19 4.01 17.18 13.81
CA LEU A 19 5.12 17.83 13.12
C LEU A 19 4.89 17.83 11.62
N THR A 20 4.95 19.03 11.02
CA THR A 20 4.84 19.23 9.57
C THR A 20 6.08 19.94 9.04
N LEU A 21 6.83 19.27 8.17
CA LEU A 21 8.08 19.74 7.55
C LEU A 21 7.96 19.83 6.03
N ASN A 22 6.85 20.36 5.51
CA ASN A 22 6.59 20.38 4.08
C ASN A 22 7.40 21.48 3.38
N ARG A 23 8.10 21.16 2.28
CA ARG A 23 8.94 22.10 1.49
C ARG A 23 10.01 22.83 2.31
N GLN A 24 10.54 22.19 3.36
CA GLN A 24 11.51 22.81 4.29
C GLN A 24 12.96 22.61 3.86
N LYS A 25 13.20 22.10 2.64
CA LYS A 25 14.53 21.81 2.09
C LYS A 25 15.34 20.88 3.01
N VAL A 26 14.68 19.93 3.70
CA VAL A 26 15.36 18.91 4.50
C VAL A 26 16.13 17.99 3.55
N ARG A 27 17.47 18.08 3.55
CA ARG A 27 18.35 17.35 2.63
C ARG A 27 18.97 16.09 3.22
N SER A 28 18.94 15.94 4.54
CA SER A 28 19.70 14.89 5.23
C SER A 28 18.89 14.24 6.35
N TRP A 29 18.84 12.91 6.31
CA TRP A 29 18.30 12.10 7.40
C TRP A 29 19.04 12.30 8.72
N SER A 30 20.36 12.54 8.69
CA SER A 30 21.15 12.74 9.91
C SER A 30 20.70 14.00 10.66
N SER A 31 20.53 15.11 9.93
CA SER A 31 20.01 16.37 10.50
C SER A 31 18.59 16.19 11.03
N LEU A 32 17.72 15.57 10.24
CA LEU A 32 16.35 15.26 10.64
C LEU A 32 16.31 14.39 11.91
N THR A 33 17.07 13.30 11.95
CA THR A 33 17.13 12.37 13.09
C THR A 33 17.59 13.07 14.36
N LYS A 34 18.59 13.96 14.27
CA LYS A 34 19.05 14.78 15.41
C LYS A 34 17.94 15.67 15.94
N ALA A 35 17.19 16.33 15.05
CA ALA A 35 16.10 17.22 15.44
C ALA A 35 14.91 16.46 16.07
N LEU A 36 14.62 15.25 15.57
CA LEU A 36 13.51 14.42 16.05
C LEU A 36 13.80 13.68 17.35
N LYS A 37 15.07 13.59 17.78
CA LYS A 37 15.48 12.81 18.97
C LYS A 37 14.74 13.20 20.26
N LYS A 38 14.29 14.45 20.38
CA LYS A 38 13.58 14.97 21.57
C LYS A 38 12.05 14.85 21.48
N LEU A 39 11.49 14.44 20.33
CA LEU A 39 10.05 14.42 20.10
C LEU A 39 9.43 13.05 20.38
N SER A 40 9.57 12.55 21.60
CA SER A 40 9.08 11.21 22.00
C SER A 40 7.56 11.08 22.08
N THR A 41 6.82 12.19 22.03
CA THR A 41 5.35 12.24 22.10
C THR A 41 4.68 12.37 20.73
N LEU A 42 5.47 12.37 19.65
CA LEU A 42 4.98 12.64 18.30
C LEU A 42 4.04 11.52 17.83
N ARG A 43 2.83 11.91 17.40
CA ARG A 43 1.80 10.99 16.88
C ARG A 43 1.62 11.11 15.38
N THR A 44 1.78 12.31 14.84
CA THR A 44 1.64 12.57 13.40
C THR A 44 2.87 13.31 12.89
N MET A 45 3.47 12.78 11.84
CA MET A 45 4.62 13.40 11.19
C MET A 45 4.42 13.45 9.68
N SER A 46 4.57 14.65 9.11
CA SER A 46 4.54 14.90 7.67
C SER A 46 5.86 15.54 7.26
N ILE A 47 6.60 14.89 6.36
CA ILE A 47 7.85 15.39 5.77
C ILE A 47 7.71 15.27 4.26
N THR A 48 6.89 16.13 3.67
CA THR A 48 6.58 16.07 2.24
C THR A 48 7.36 17.09 1.42
N GLU A 49 7.60 16.78 0.15
CA GLU A 49 8.23 17.72 -0.79
C GLU A 49 9.61 18.22 -0.32
N ASN A 50 10.44 17.31 0.19
CA ASN A 50 11.83 17.59 0.51
C ASN A 50 12.79 16.76 -0.38
N PRO A 51 14.03 17.22 -0.58
CA PRO A 51 15.00 16.49 -1.39
C PRO A 51 15.69 15.35 -0.61
N LEU A 52 14.94 14.53 0.14
CA LEU A 52 15.48 13.35 0.84
C LEU A 52 15.70 12.22 -0.19
N ARG A 53 16.95 12.05 -0.64
CA ARG A 53 17.33 11.07 -1.70
C ARG A 53 17.78 9.71 -1.15
N ASP A 54 18.47 9.77 -0.02
CA ASP A 54 19.10 8.59 0.56
C ASP A 54 18.04 7.60 1.07
N PRO A 55 18.36 6.29 1.10
CA PRO A 55 17.57 5.29 1.81
C PRO A 55 17.25 5.73 3.24
N ILE A 56 16.08 5.38 3.74
CA ILE A 56 15.71 5.63 5.14
C ILE A 56 16.75 4.91 6.03
N PRO A 57 17.52 5.63 6.88
CA PRO A 57 18.54 4.99 7.69
C PRO A 57 17.93 4.33 8.93
N HIS A 58 18.55 3.26 9.39
CA HIS A 58 18.15 2.59 10.64
C HIS A 58 18.13 3.55 11.85
N ALA A 59 19.03 4.53 11.92
CA ALA A 59 19.04 5.53 12.98
C ALA A 59 17.73 6.34 13.08
N PHE A 60 17.03 6.54 11.96
CA PHE A 60 15.72 7.20 11.94
C PHE A 60 14.63 6.28 12.51
N THR A 61 14.69 4.97 12.22
CA THR A 61 13.71 3.98 12.70
C THR A 61 13.94 3.50 14.12
N ALA A 62 15.09 3.85 14.72
CA ALA A 62 15.44 3.62 16.12
C ALA A 62 15.07 4.77 17.07
N LEU A 63 14.40 5.83 16.57
CA LEU A 63 13.97 6.95 17.40
C LEU A 63 12.83 6.56 18.35
N SER A 64 12.81 7.12 19.56
CA SER A 64 11.77 6.84 20.56
C SER A 64 10.36 7.25 20.12
N LEU A 65 10.24 8.23 19.22
CA LEU A 65 8.96 8.68 18.66
C LEU A 65 8.17 7.55 17.99
N TRP A 66 8.84 6.50 17.51
CA TRP A 66 8.17 5.37 16.87
C TRP A 66 7.25 4.60 17.82
N SER A 67 7.48 4.71 19.12
CA SER A 67 6.59 4.13 20.14
C SER A 67 5.25 4.86 20.27
N THR A 68 5.12 6.08 19.72
CA THR A 68 3.90 6.90 19.77
C THR A 68 3.37 7.28 18.39
N LEU A 69 4.16 7.12 17.33
CA LEU A 69 3.82 7.56 15.98
C LEU A 69 2.70 6.71 15.38
N VAL A 70 1.58 7.34 15.07
CA VAL A 70 0.37 6.75 14.49
C VAL A 70 0.30 7.01 12.98
N SER A 71 0.75 8.19 12.52
CA SER A 71 0.69 8.56 11.11
C SER A 71 2.01 9.14 10.62
N LEU A 72 2.49 8.60 9.51
CA LEU A 72 3.71 9.03 8.84
C LEU A 72 3.47 9.31 7.37
N ASP A 73 3.76 10.54 6.95
CA ASP A 73 3.79 10.95 5.55
C ASP A 73 5.21 11.36 5.13
N LEU A 74 5.79 10.58 4.21
CA LEU A 74 7.09 10.80 3.57
C LEU A 74 6.93 11.03 2.06
N SER A 75 5.77 11.50 1.61
CA SER A 75 5.46 11.62 0.20
C SER A 75 6.24 12.73 -0.52
N HIS A 76 6.40 12.58 -1.84
CA HIS A 76 7.05 13.54 -2.73
C HIS A 76 8.48 13.90 -2.29
N ASN A 77 9.25 12.91 -1.90
CA ASN A 77 10.69 13.07 -1.71
C ASN A 77 11.44 12.42 -2.90
N SER A 78 12.65 11.92 -2.65
CA SER A 78 13.41 11.12 -3.61
C SER A 78 13.90 9.83 -2.94
N ILE A 79 13.12 9.30 -2.01
CA ILE A 79 13.54 8.14 -1.22
C ILE A 79 13.66 6.95 -2.17
N THR A 80 14.87 6.42 -2.27
CA THR A 80 15.19 5.30 -3.17
C THR A 80 14.87 3.94 -2.56
N CYS A 81 14.82 3.86 -1.23
CA CYS A 81 14.57 2.66 -0.47
C CYS A 81 13.99 2.99 0.91
N ALA A 82 12.89 2.32 1.26
CA ALA A 82 12.21 2.46 2.55
C ALA A 82 12.29 1.18 3.41
N CYS A 83 13.17 0.23 3.06
CA CYS A 83 13.20 -1.09 3.69
C CYS A 83 13.50 -1.05 5.21
N ALA A 84 14.20 -0.03 5.69
CA ALA A 84 14.43 0.16 7.13
C ALA A 84 13.14 0.39 7.92
N LEU A 85 12.03 0.79 7.27
CA LEU A 85 10.73 0.89 7.93
C LEU A 85 10.21 -0.47 8.40
N GLY A 86 10.43 -1.54 7.64
CA GLY A 86 9.95 -2.87 8.00
C GLY A 86 11.00 -3.79 8.63
N SER A 87 12.28 -3.38 8.66
CA SER A 87 13.36 -4.16 9.29
C SER A 87 13.88 -3.51 10.58
N GLU A 88 14.08 -4.32 11.62
CA GLU A 88 14.84 -3.96 12.82
C GLU A 88 16.36 -4.04 12.62
N ALA A 89 16.81 -4.67 11.53
CA ALA A 89 18.22 -4.77 11.23
C ALA A 89 18.67 -3.61 10.32
N PRO A 90 19.85 -3.03 10.56
CA PRO A 90 20.52 -2.20 9.56
C PRO A 90 20.66 -3.01 8.28
N LEU A 91 20.10 -2.51 7.19
CA LEU A 91 20.32 -3.09 5.89
C LEU A 91 21.61 -2.48 5.29
N PRO A 92 22.44 -3.24 4.54
CA PRO A 92 23.63 -2.71 3.88
C PRO A 92 23.27 -1.78 2.72
N LYS A 93 24.11 -0.79 2.42
CA LYS A 93 23.90 0.23 1.37
C LYS A 93 23.54 -0.35 -0.02
N SER A 94 23.88 -1.60 -0.31
CA SER A 94 23.47 -2.37 -1.51
C SER A 94 22.05 -2.98 -1.41
N HIS A 95 21.13 -2.26 -0.76
CA HIS A 95 19.85 -2.73 -0.22
C HIS A 95 18.94 -3.52 -1.18
N ALA A 96 18.88 -3.16 -2.47
CA ALA A 96 17.93 -3.74 -3.42
C ALA A 96 18.17 -5.24 -3.65
N ALA A 97 19.44 -5.62 -3.89
CA ALA A 97 19.81 -6.98 -4.23
C ALA A 97 19.65 -7.96 -3.06
N GLN A 98 19.74 -7.47 -1.81
CA GLN A 98 19.63 -8.30 -0.61
C GLN A 98 18.21 -8.37 -0.05
N THR A 99 17.32 -7.47 -0.45
CA THR A 99 15.94 -7.46 0.04
C THR A 99 15.13 -8.61 -0.56
N LEU A 100 15.33 -8.92 -1.85
CA LEU A 100 14.61 -10.00 -2.52
C LEU A 100 14.86 -11.38 -1.86
N PRO A 101 16.12 -11.81 -1.60
CA PRO A 101 16.39 -13.03 -0.84
C PRO A 101 15.70 -13.08 0.53
N ARG A 102 15.59 -11.94 1.22
CA ARG A 102 14.90 -11.86 2.52
C ARG A 102 13.39 -12.04 2.37
N ILE A 103 12.78 -11.46 1.33
CA ILE A 103 11.35 -11.66 1.02
C ILE A 103 11.10 -13.13 0.69
N THR A 104 11.97 -13.75 -0.11
CA THR A 104 11.80 -15.15 -0.52
C THR A 104 12.11 -16.16 0.58
N SER A 105 13.02 -15.83 1.51
CA SER A 105 13.42 -16.73 2.61
C SER A 105 12.63 -16.50 3.91
N ALA A 106 11.93 -15.37 4.05
CA ALA A 106 11.08 -15.13 5.20
C ALA A 106 9.95 -16.17 5.22
N PRO A 107 9.78 -16.94 6.31
CA PRO A 107 8.66 -17.85 6.45
C PRO A 107 7.37 -17.04 6.35
N ALA A 108 6.40 -17.51 5.57
CA ALA A 108 5.10 -16.85 5.32
C ALA A 108 4.24 -16.57 6.58
N GLY A 109 4.73 -16.90 7.79
CA GLY A 109 3.97 -16.79 9.02
C GLY A 109 4.77 -16.34 10.26
N ASN A 110 6.08 -16.12 10.18
CA ASN A 110 6.86 -15.85 11.38
C ASN A 110 7.23 -14.37 11.50
N ALA A 111 6.35 -13.64 12.17
CA ALA A 111 6.78 -12.48 12.95
C ALA A 111 7.89 -12.94 13.88
N ALA A 112 9.12 -12.47 13.64
CA ALA A 112 10.26 -12.74 14.51
C ALA A 112 9.83 -12.46 15.97
N HIS A 113 9.77 -13.53 16.77
CA HIS A 113 9.34 -13.46 18.16
C HIS A 113 10.35 -12.57 18.90
N GLY A 114 9.95 -11.33 19.22
CA GLY A 114 10.81 -10.35 19.90
C GLY A 114 10.80 -8.94 19.31
N SER A 115 10.26 -8.74 18.11
CA SER A 115 10.20 -7.39 17.52
C SER A 115 9.20 -6.49 18.27
N THR A 116 9.60 -5.25 18.54
CA THR A 116 8.74 -4.27 19.22
C THR A 116 7.60 -3.89 18.28
N ARG A 117 6.36 -4.20 18.66
CA ARG A 117 5.16 -3.85 17.89
C ARG A 117 4.90 -2.35 18.00
N LEU A 118 4.97 -1.64 16.89
CA LEU A 118 4.80 -0.19 16.84
C LEU A 118 3.37 0.19 16.45
N PRO A 119 2.83 1.33 16.93
CA PRO A 119 1.43 1.70 16.80
C PRO A 119 1.07 2.40 15.48
N LEU A 120 1.92 2.36 14.46
CA LEU A 120 1.68 3.06 13.20
C LEU A 120 0.41 2.50 12.51
N GLU A 121 -0.51 3.39 12.15
CA GLU A 121 -1.79 3.07 11.51
C GLU A 121 -1.86 3.57 10.06
N SER A 122 -1.13 4.63 9.71
CA SER A 122 -1.12 5.19 8.35
C SER A 122 0.31 5.48 7.89
N LEU A 123 0.66 4.97 6.71
CA LEU A 123 1.93 5.20 6.05
C LEU A 123 1.70 5.70 4.62
N ASN A 124 2.22 6.89 4.31
CA ASN A 124 2.27 7.43 2.95
C ASN A 124 3.72 7.61 2.49
N ILE A 125 4.09 6.92 1.43
CA ILE A 125 5.43 6.93 0.81
C ILE A 125 5.36 7.23 -0.70
N SER A 126 4.29 7.89 -1.15
CA SER A 126 4.03 8.24 -2.55
C SER A 126 5.03 9.24 -3.13
N GLY A 127 5.13 9.38 -4.45
CA GLY A 127 5.94 10.43 -5.08
C GLY A 127 7.45 10.28 -4.86
N ASN A 128 7.93 9.07 -4.55
CA ASN A 128 9.33 8.80 -4.25
C ASN A 128 10.03 8.08 -5.42
N ASP A 129 11.28 7.68 -5.23
CA ASP A 129 12.08 6.93 -6.20
C ASP A 129 12.16 5.43 -5.79
N LEU A 130 11.10 4.92 -5.15
CA LEU A 130 11.04 3.56 -4.63
C LEU A 130 10.90 2.55 -5.77
N HIS A 131 11.61 1.43 -5.61
CA HIS A 131 11.55 0.28 -6.52
C HIS A 131 10.94 -0.96 -5.86
N MET A 132 10.69 -0.91 -4.54
CA MET A 132 10.05 -1.97 -3.76
C MET A 132 9.36 -1.39 -2.53
N LEU A 133 8.35 -2.10 -2.04
CA LEU A 133 7.72 -1.81 -0.75
C LEU A 133 8.65 -2.20 0.42
N PRO A 134 8.52 -1.56 1.60
CA PRO A 134 9.27 -2.00 2.76
C PRO A 134 8.86 -3.43 3.15
N PRO A 135 9.82 -4.35 3.33
CA PRO A 135 9.51 -5.74 3.63
C PRO A 135 9.04 -5.88 5.07
N LEU A 136 8.14 -6.82 5.37
CA LEU A 136 7.70 -7.13 6.76
C LEU A 136 7.03 -5.95 7.50
N LEU A 137 6.43 -5.00 6.79
CA LEU A 137 5.69 -3.88 7.41
C LEU A 137 4.66 -4.34 8.42
N SER A 138 3.88 -5.37 8.11
CA SER A 138 2.79 -5.87 8.94
C SER A 138 3.28 -6.51 10.25
N ALA A 139 4.49 -7.07 10.24
CA ALA A 139 5.10 -7.62 11.45
C ALA A 139 5.51 -6.50 12.42
N ARG A 140 6.11 -5.42 11.91
CA ARG A 140 6.55 -4.28 12.73
C ARG A 140 5.39 -3.35 13.12
N PHE A 141 4.45 -3.14 12.21
CA PHE A 141 3.30 -2.26 12.35
C PHE A 141 2.00 -3.08 12.25
N PRO A 142 1.68 -3.92 13.24
CA PRO A 142 0.50 -4.79 13.19
C PRO A 142 -0.83 -4.02 13.23
N ARG A 143 -0.79 -2.70 13.48
CA ARG A 143 -1.93 -1.78 13.44
C ARG A 143 -2.03 -1.00 12.14
N LEU A 144 -1.16 -1.24 11.14
CA LEU A 144 -1.17 -0.49 9.89
C LEU A 144 -2.48 -0.74 9.12
N ARG A 145 -3.32 0.28 9.04
CA ARG A 145 -4.62 0.28 8.36
C ARG A 145 -4.54 0.82 6.94
N ARG A 146 -3.64 1.77 6.69
CA ARG A 146 -3.53 2.46 5.40
C ARG A 146 -2.09 2.50 4.91
N LEU A 147 -1.86 1.91 3.74
CA LEU A 147 -0.60 2.00 3.00
C LEU A 147 -0.83 2.73 1.67
N VAL A 148 -0.18 3.86 1.50
CA VAL A 148 -0.21 4.64 0.27
C VAL A 148 1.19 4.74 -0.32
N CYS A 149 1.35 4.22 -1.53
CA CYS A 149 2.60 4.24 -2.26
C CYS A 149 2.25 4.47 -3.72
N THR A 150 1.88 5.69 -4.08
CA THR A 150 1.47 6.05 -5.46
C THR A 150 2.54 6.87 -6.16
N ASP A 151 2.49 6.95 -7.49
CA ASP A 151 3.28 7.92 -8.27
C ASP A 151 4.80 7.83 -8.00
N ASN A 152 5.35 6.62 -7.87
CA ASN A 152 6.80 6.46 -7.75
C ASN A 152 7.46 6.61 -9.12
N LYS A 153 8.63 7.29 -9.14
CA LYS A 153 9.34 7.58 -10.39
C LYS A 153 9.97 6.35 -11.02
N ARG A 154 10.18 5.29 -10.24
CA ARG A 154 10.69 3.99 -10.69
C ARG A 154 9.54 2.98 -10.71
N ALA A 155 9.64 2.00 -11.59
CA ALA A 155 8.71 0.88 -11.58
C ALA A 155 8.82 0.14 -10.24
N LEU A 156 7.68 -0.02 -9.57
CA LEU A 156 7.61 -0.73 -8.30
C LEU A 156 7.60 -2.24 -8.59
N VAL A 157 8.44 -2.99 -7.89
CA VAL A 157 8.44 -4.45 -7.95
C VAL A 157 7.78 -4.98 -6.70
N ILE A 158 6.66 -5.69 -6.88
CA ILE A 158 6.00 -6.46 -5.83
C ILE A 158 6.34 -7.93 -6.10
N ALA A 159 7.41 -8.40 -5.46
CA ALA A 159 7.91 -9.74 -5.67
C ALA A 159 6.91 -10.78 -5.12
N MET A 160 6.52 -11.73 -5.96
CA MET A 160 5.56 -12.81 -5.67
C MET A 160 4.14 -12.29 -5.42
N SER A 161 3.89 -11.70 -4.25
CA SER A 161 2.60 -11.18 -3.85
C SER A 161 2.74 -10.07 -2.80
N LEU A 162 1.68 -9.30 -2.60
CA LEU A 162 1.63 -8.25 -1.58
C LEU A 162 1.87 -8.84 -0.19
N GLU A 163 1.23 -9.96 0.14
CA GLU A 163 1.42 -10.73 1.38
C GLU A 163 2.90 -11.03 1.63
N ARG A 164 3.62 -11.56 0.64
CA ARG A 164 5.06 -11.84 0.79
C ARG A 164 5.89 -10.60 1.00
N CYS A 165 5.55 -9.52 0.29
CA CYS A 165 6.27 -8.26 0.40
C CYS A 165 6.10 -7.63 1.78
N ILE A 166 4.86 -7.32 2.18
CA ILE A 166 4.61 -6.54 3.41
C ILE A 166 4.28 -7.40 4.64
N GLY A 167 4.02 -8.69 4.45
CA GLY A 167 3.50 -9.62 5.45
C GLY A 167 1.97 -9.58 5.53
N ALA A 168 1.33 -10.72 5.85
CA ALA A 168 -0.09 -10.78 6.20
C ALA A 168 -0.44 -9.78 7.32
N SER A 169 -1.58 -9.09 7.19
CA SER A 169 -2.04 -8.08 8.15
C SER A 169 -3.53 -8.22 8.45
N LYS A 170 -3.85 -8.32 9.75
CA LYS A 170 -5.23 -8.34 10.23
C LYS A 170 -5.89 -6.95 10.25
N SER A 171 -5.12 -5.88 10.13
CA SER A 171 -5.59 -4.49 10.29
C SER A 171 -5.56 -3.68 9.00
N LEU A 172 -4.88 -4.14 7.96
CA LEU A 172 -4.74 -3.40 6.71
C LEU A 172 -6.08 -3.29 5.98
N GLU A 173 -6.58 -2.07 5.82
CA GLU A 173 -7.88 -1.74 5.23
C GLU A 173 -7.75 -1.14 3.84
N VAL A 174 -6.71 -0.33 3.60
CA VAL A 174 -6.54 0.42 2.35
C VAL A 174 -5.13 0.26 1.82
N VAL A 175 -5.03 -0.15 0.55
CA VAL A 175 -3.78 -0.25 -0.20
C VAL A 175 -3.91 0.54 -1.50
N ALA A 176 -3.11 1.60 -1.62
CA ALA A 176 -3.08 2.48 -2.78
C ALA A 176 -1.72 2.36 -3.50
N LEU A 177 -1.75 1.79 -4.70
CA LEU A 177 -0.58 1.48 -5.52
C LEU A 177 -0.72 2.03 -6.95
N GLN A 178 -1.48 3.11 -7.13
CA GLN A 178 -1.66 3.75 -8.43
C GLN A 178 -0.36 4.33 -8.99
N ARG A 179 -0.22 4.39 -10.32
CA ARG A 179 0.91 5.05 -11.00
C ARG A 179 2.29 4.52 -10.60
N ASN A 180 2.43 3.20 -10.48
CA ASN A 180 3.71 2.57 -10.12
C ASN A 180 4.31 1.70 -11.24
N ARG A 181 3.70 1.73 -12.44
CA ARG A 181 4.14 0.91 -13.59
C ARG A 181 4.20 -0.58 -13.24
N LEU A 182 3.26 -1.06 -12.43
CA LEU A 182 3.13 -2.47 -12.10
C LEU A 182 2.74 -3.24 -13.36
N ASN A 183 3.54 -4.23 -13.77
CA ASN A 183 3.21 -5.11 -14.89
C ASN A 183 2.37 -6.31 -14.44
N THR A 184 2.55 -6.74 -13.19
CA THR A 184 1.80 -7.83 -12.57
C THR A 184 1.47 -7.46 -11.13
N PHE A 185 0.40 -8.05 -10.59
CA PHE A 185 0.02 -7.87 -9.20
C PHE A 185 -0.73 -9.09 -8.67
N SER A 186 -0.30 -9.58 -7.51
CA SER A 186 -0.98 -10.62 -6.73
C SER A 186 -1.13 -10.16 -5.28
N VAL A 187 -2.28 -10.41 -4.67
CA VAL A 187 -2.51 -10.08 -3.26
C VAL A 187 -1.80 -11.07 -2.36
N ALA A 188 -1.88 -12.37 -2.65
CA ALA A 188 -1.27 -13.42 -1.85
C ALA A 188 -1.05 -14.70 -2.65
N ASP A 189 -0.21 -15.57 -2.10
CA ASP A 189 0.02 -16.92 -2.62
C ASP A 189 -1.11 -17.87 -2.17
N ASP A 190 -1.33 -18.95 -2.93
CA ASP A 190 -2.32 -20.01 -2.64
C ASP A 190 -2.18 -20.63 -1.24
N ALA A 191 -1.01 -20.50 -0.59
CA ALA A 191 -0.71 -21.15 0.69
C ALA A 191 -1.20 -20.38 1.92
N VAL A 192 -1.59 -19.10 1.78
CA VAL A 192 -1.92 -18.24 2.93
C VAL A 192 -3.43 -18.04 3.02
N GLU A 193 -4.06 -18.61 4.05
CA GLU A 193 -5.47 -18.37 4.32
C GLU A 193 -5.69 -16.95 4.87
N ASN A 194 -6.55 -16.18 4.21
CA ASN A 194 -7.03 -14.87 4.67
C ASN A 194 -5.90 -13.90 5.07
N PRO A 195 -5.00 -13.55 4.15
CA PRO A 195 -3.81 -12.72 4.43
C PRO A 195 -4.16 -11.31 4.89
N PHE A 196 -5.31 -10.78 4.43
CA PHE A 196 -5.77 -9.43 4.71
C PHE A 196 -7.28 -9.40 4.98
N PRO A 197 -7.75 -9.93 6.13
CA PRO A 197 -9.17 -10.08 6.41
C PRO A 197 -9.91 -8.74 6.55
N ALA A 198 -9.18 -7.65 6.83
CA ALA A 198 -9.73 -6.30 6.97
C ALA A 198 -9.62 -5.45 5.69
N LEU A 199 -8.98 -5.95 4.61
CA LEU A 199 -8.76 -5.15 3.40
C LEU A 199 -10.10 -4.79 2.77
N ARG A 200 -10.33 -3.49 2.54
CA ARG A 200 -11.58 -2.92 2.01
C ARG A 200 -11.39 -2.30 0.65
N GLU A 201 -10.24 -1.66 0.42
CA GLU A 201 -9.99 -0.88 -0.78
C GLU A 201 -8.60 -1.20 -1.33
N LEU A 202 -8.57 -1.53 -2.63
CA LEU A 202 -7.37 -1.81 -3.38
C LEU A 202 -7.36 -0.95 -4.64
N PHE A 203 -6.43 0.01 -4.71
CA PHE A 203 -6.35 0.93 -5.84
C PHE A 203 -5.11 0.63 -6.69
N LEU A 204 -5.33 0.28 -7.96
CA LEU A 204 -4.31 -0.16 -8.92
C LEU A 204 -4.34 0.64 -10.23
N ASP A 205 -4.96 1.82 -10.22
CA ASP A 205 -5.13 2.66 -11.41
C ASP A 205 -3.81 3.11 -12.02
N GLN A 206 -3.82 3.34 -13.33
CA GLN A 206 -2.71 3.93 -14.07
C GLN A 206 -1.39 3.15 -13.88
N ASN A 207 -1.49 1.82 -13.82
CA ASN A 207 -0.36 0.91 -13.85
C ASN A 207 -0.17 0.34 -15.27
N HIS A 208 0.67 -0.68 -15.41
CA HIS A 208 0.94 -1.36 -16.67
C HIS A 208 0.37 -2.80 -16.64
N LEU A 209 -0.72 -3.02 -15.91
CA LEU A 209 -1.31 -4.35 -15.78
C LEU A 209 -1.97 -4.72 -17.12
N GLY A 210 -1.49 -5.81 -17.72
CA GLY A 210 -1.96 -6.33 -19.00
C GLY A 210 -2.47 -7.77 -18.90
N GLY A 211 -2.99 -8.29 -20.01
CA GLY A 211 -3.42 -9.69 -20.11
C GLY A 211 -4.61 -9.98 -19.18
N THR A 212 -4.47 -10.96 -18.28
CA THR A 212 -5.52 -11.33 -17.32
C THR A 212 -5.13 -10.88 -15.91
N VAL A 213 -6.00 -10.11 -15.25
CA VAL A 213 -5.85 -9.78 -13.82
C VAL A 213 -6.69 -10.74 -12.98
N ASN A 214 -6.02 -11.49 -12.10
CA ASN A 214 -6.67 -12.44 -11.18
C ASN A 214 -6.36 -12.20 -9.69
N LEU A 215 -5.55 -11.18 -9.37
CA LEU A 215 -5.10 -10.86 -8.00
C LEU A 215 -4.40 -12.03 -7.26
N GLY A 216 -3.89 -13.02 -7.99
CA GLY A 216 -3.32 -14.25 -7.43
C GLY A 216 -4.33 -15.38 -7.19
N PHE A 217 -5.62 -15.18 -7.51
CA PHE A 217 -6.62 -16.24 -7.39
C PHE A 217 -6.54 -17.20 -8.57
N VAL A 218 -6.56 -18.50 -8.28
CA VAL A 218 -6.60 -19.56 -9.29
C VAL A 218 -7.90 -20.34 -9.12
N ALA A 219 -8.71 -20.41 -10.17
CA ALA A 219 -9.96 -21.16 -10.15
C ALA A 219 -9.73 -22.64 -9.77
N GLY A 220 -10.58 -23.16 -8.88
CA GLY A 220 -10.56 -24.57 -8.47
C GLY A 220 -9.49 -24.93 -7.43
N LYS A 221 -8.68 -23.97 -6.95
CA LYS A 221 -7.79 -24.17 -5.81
C LYS A 221 -8.36 -23.51 -4.56
N ALA A 222 -7.98 -24.04 -3.40
CA ALA A 222 -8.13 -23.31 -2.15
C ALA A 222 -7.27 -22.03 -2.27
N ALA A 223 -7.91 -20.89 -2.47
CA ALA A 223 -7.26 -19.60 -2.63
C ALA A 223 -7.69 -18.66 -1.49
N PRO A 224 -6.87 -17.67 -1.14
CA PRO A 224 -7.14 -16.73 -0.06
C PRO A 224 -8.51 -16.07 -0.24
N LEU A 225 -9.31 -15.95 0.84
CA LEU A 225 -10.51 -15.12 0.82
C LEU A 225 -10.18 -13.71 1.29
N LEU A 226 -10.78 -12.72 0.63
CA LEU A 226 -10.75 -11.31 1.02
C LEU A 226 -12.18 -10.87 1.36
N PRO A 227 -12.74 -11.31 2.51
CA PRO A 227 -14.16 -11.17 2.81
C PRO A 227 -14.59 -9.71 2.94
N SER A 228 -13.68 -8.82 3.33
CA SER A 228 -13.95 -7.40 3.54
C SER A 228 -13.70 -6.53 2.32
N LEU A 229 -13.14 -7.06 1.22
CA LEU A 229 -12.75 -6.24 0.08
C LEU A 229 -13.99 -5.73 -0.63
N LYS A 230 -14.18 -4.40 -0.67
CA LYS A 230 -15.37 -3.73 -1.20
C LYS A 230 -15.13 -3.04 -2.52
N ARG A 231 -13.92 -2.52 -2.74
CA ARG A 231 -13.57 -1.72 -3.91
C ARG A 231 -12.23 -2.15 -4.48
N ILE A 232 -12.21 -2.39 -5.79
CA ILE A 232 -11.00 -2.51 -6.60
C ILE A 232 -11.09 -1.46 -7.71
N THR A 233 -10.02 -0.75 -7.98
CA THR A 233 -9.93 0.15 -9.14
C THR A 233 -8.73 -0.25 -9.99
N LEU A 234 -8.96 -0.41 -11.29
CA LEU A 234 -8.00 -0.81 -12.31
C LEU A 234 -8.07 0.16 -13.50
N ASP A 235 -8.36 1.43 -13.23
CA ASP A 235 -8.62 2.42 -14.27
C ASP A 235 -7.37 2.74 -15.08
N GLU A 236 -7.56 3.08 -16.35
CA GLU A 236 -6.55 3.64 -17.24
C GLU A 236 -5.20 2.87 -17.24
N GLN A 237 -5.19 1.55 -17.42
CA GLN A 237 -3.93 0.80 -17.55
C GLN A 237 -3.18 1.22 -18.83
N ARG A 238 -1.86 1.43 -18.71
CA ARG A 238 -0.99 2.00 -19.77
C ARG A 238 0.19 1.07 -20.12
N GLY A 239 0.04 -0.22 -19.90
CA GLY A 239 1.07 -1.21 -20.23
C GLY A 239 1.22 -1.42 -21.73
N GLU A 240 2.31 -2.08 -22.15
CA GLU A 240 2.49 -2.48 -23.56
C GLU A 240 1.43 -3.49 -23.99
N GLU A 241 1.09 -4.42 -23.10
CA GLU A 241 -0.05 -5.32 -23.29
C GLU A 241 -1.30 -4.68 -22.65
N PRO A 242 -2.42 -4.55 -23.40
CA PRO A 242 -3.66 -4.04 -22.82
C PRO A 242 -4.24 -5.04 -21.80
N LEU A 243 -5.03 -4.54 -20.85
CA LEU A 243 -5.79 -5.36 -19.92
C LEU A 243 -6.89 -6.11 -20.67
N ARG A 244 -6.73 -7.40 -20.97
CA ARG A 244 -7.66 -8.18 -21.82
C ARG A 244 -8.79 -8.85 -21.06
N HIS A 245 -8.55 -9.27 -19.82
CA HIS A 245 -9.52 -10.05 -19.06
C HIS A 245 -9.43 -9.79 -17.55
N ILE A 246 -10.57 -9.90 -16.88
CA ILE A 246 -10.69 -9.95 -15.42
C ILE A 246 -11.11 -11.36 -15.04
N ASP A 247 -10.27 -12.04 -14.27
CA ASP A 247 -10.58 -13.40 -13.83
C ASP A 247 -11.79 -13.40 -12.88
N VAL A 248 -12.79 -14.20 -13.23
CA VAL A 248 -14.05 -14.30 -12.51
C VAL A 248 -13.89 -14.90 -11.10
N ALA A 249 -12.75 -15.53 -10.80
CA ALA A 249 -12.38 -15.98 -9.47
C ALA A 249 -12.37 -14.82 -8.46
N ILE A 250 -12.10 -13.57 -8.89
CA ILE A 250 -12.16 -12.39 -8.02
C ILE A 250 -13.53 -12.29 -7.31
N PHE A 251 -14.64 -12.58 -8.01
CA PHE A 251 -16.00 -12.50 -7.45
C PHE A 251 -16.35 -13.66 -6.51
N VAL A 252 -15.59 -14.77 -6.58
CA VAL A 252 -15.69 -15.90 -5.64
C VAL A 252 -14.90 -15.60 -4.38
N HIS A 253 -13.64 -15.14 -4.53
CA HIS A 253 -12.73 -14.91 -3.42
C HIS A 253 -12.93 -13.59 -2.69
N CYS A 254 -13.66 -12.64 -3.30
CA CYS A 254 -14.01 -11.36 -2.71
C CYS A 254 -15.54 -11.22 -2.56
N PRO A 255 -16.18 -12.02 -1.68
CA PRO A 255 -17.65 -12.00 -1.53
C PRO A 255 -18.17 -10.64 -1.04
N GLY A 256 -17.31 -9.82 -0.44
CA GLY A 256 -17.62 -8.45 -0.01
C GLY A 256 -17.60 -7.41 -1.12
N LEU A 257 -17.14 -7.74 -2.33
CA LEU A 257 -16.91 -6.78 -3.40
C LEU A 257 -18.22 -6.10 -3.81
N VAL A 258 -18.17 -4.77 -3.98
CA VAL A 258 -19.32 -3.95 -4.38
C VAL A 258 -18.97 -3.03 -5.55
N SER A 259 -17.68 -2.81 -5.84
CA SER A 259 -17.23 -1.90 -6.89
C SER A 259 -15.93 -2.44 -7.51
N LEU A 260 -15.94 -2.56 -8.83
CA LEU A 260 -14.78 -2.85 -9.66
C LEU A 260 -14.77 -1.80 -10.78
N SER A 261 -13.83 -0.87 -10.74
CA SER A 261 -13.70 0.16 -11.79
C SER A 261 -12.67 -0.27 -12.83
N LEU A 262 -13.03 -0.12 -14.10
CA LEU A 262 -12.22 -0.43 -15.29
C LEU A 262 -12.14 0.77 -16.24
N GLN A 263 -12.47 1.96 -15.76
CA GLN A 263 -12.68 3.14 -16.59
C GLN A 263 -11.41 3.55 -17.33
N GLY A 264 -11.56 3.95 -18.59
CA GLY A 264 -10.47 4.52 -19.38
C GLY A 264 -9.45 3.50 -19.86
N ASN A 265 -9.71 2.20 -19.70
CA ASN A 265 -8.96 1.16 -20.39
C ASN A 265 -9.36 1.14 -21.88
N SER A 266 -8.43 0.87 -22.78
CA SER A 266 -8.67 0.94 -24.24
C SER A 266 -9.72 -0.05 -24.74
N ASN A 267 -10.00 -1.11 -23.99
CA ASN A 267 -10.95 -2.17 -24.29
C ASN A 267 -12.01 -2.34 -23.18
N GLU A 268 -12.37 -1.24 -22.51
CA GLU A 268 -13.37 -1.21 -21.43
C GLU A 268 -14.68 -1.94 -21.81
N GLU A 269 -15.24 -1.69 -23.00
CA GLU A 269 -16.48 -2.34 -23.45
C GLU A 269 -16.35 -3.86 -23.60
N GLU A 270 -15.20 -4.34 -24.08
CA GLU A 270 -14.93 -5.78 -24.24
C GLU A 270 -14.79 -6.45 -22.86
N LEU A 271 -14.11 -5.80 -21.92
CA LEU A 271 -13.98 -6.27 -20.54
C LEU A 271 -15.35 -6.42 -19.87
N HIS A 272 -16.20 -5.40 -19.97
CA HIS A 272 -17.56 -5.45 -19.43
C HIS A 272 -18.40 -6.54 -20.11
N SER A 273 -18.33 -6.64 -21.45
CA SER A 273 -19.07 -7.67 -22.19
C SER A 273 -18.65 -9.09 -21.78
N SER A 274 -17.34 -9.31 -21.60
CA SER A 274 -16.79 -10.58 -21.13
C SER A 274 -17.26 -10.94 -19.72
N LEU A 275 -17.29 -9.96 -18.80
CA LEU A 275 -17.80 -10.14 -17.44
C LEU A 275 -19.29 -10.51 -17.43
N VAL A 276 -20.13 -9.79 -18.17
CA VAL A 276 -21.59 -10.04 -18.21
C VAL A 276 -21.94 -11.45 -18.72
N GLN A 277 -21.14 -12.00 -19.63
CA GLN A 277 -21.34 -13.36 -20.14
C GLN A 277 -21.01 -14.44 -19.08
N SER A 278 -20.17 -14.13 -18.09
CA SER A 278 -19.79 -15.06 -17.02
C SER A 278 -20.95 -15.38 -16.08
N GLY A 279 -21.24 -16.67 -15.89
CA GLY A 279 -22.24 -17.12 -14.92
C GLY A 279 -21.87 -16.79 -13.47
N THR A 280 -20.57 -16.83 -13.14
CA THR A 280 -20.05 -16.48 -11.81
C THR A 280 -20.31 -15.01 -11.49
N TYR A 281 -20.03 -14.14 -12.47
CA TYR A 281 -20.24 -12.71 -12.34
C TYR A 281 -21.73 -12.36 -12.25
N ARG A 282 -22.58 -12.95 -13.10
CA ARG A 282 -24.05 -12.79 -13.01
C ARG A 282 -24.61 -13.21 -11.65
N SER A 283 -24.17 -14.36 -11.12
CA SER A 283 -24.55 -14.83 -9.78
C SER A 283 -24.08 -13.89 -8.67
N TRP A 284 -22.95 -13.21 -8.87
CA TRP A 284 -22.49 -12.17 -7.95
C TRP A 284 -23.35 -10.90 -8.07
N GLN A 285 -23.68 -10.43 -9.27
CA GLN A 285 -24.55 -9.28 -9.48
C GLN A 285 -25.92 -9.48 -8.82
N GLU A 286 -26.55 -10.65 -9.00
CA GLU A 286 -27.84 -10.99 -8.38
C GLU A 286 -27.77 -10.90 -6.85
N ARG A 287 -26.71 -11.44 -6.24
CA ARG A 287 -26.49 -11.35 -4.78
C ARG A 287 -26.22 -9.92 -4.29
N LYS A 288 -25.75 -9.02 -5.15
CA LYS A 288 -25.40 -7.64 -4.81
C LYS A 288 -26.44 -6.62 -5.25
N LYS A 289 -27.48 -7.03 -5.97
CA LYS A 289 -28.53 -6.17 -6.51
C LYS A 289 -29.08 -5.19 -5.47
N ASP A 290 -29.53 -5.68 -4.32
CA ASP A 290 -30.09 -4.83 -3.24
C ASP A 290 -29.08 -3.79 -2.70
N VAL A 291 -27.80 -4.15 -2.65
CA VAL A 291 -26.73 -3.26 -2.15
C VAL A 291 -26.46 -2.16 -3.16
N VAL A 292 -26.48 -2.48 -4.46
CA VAL A 292 -26.28 -1.53 -5.54
C VAL A 292 -27.48 -0.61 -5.69
N ASP A 293 -28.70 -1.17 -5.68
CA ASP A 293 -29.94 -0.40 -5.75
C ASP A 293 -30.00 0.63 -4.60
N LYS A 294 -29.68 0.23 -3.36
CA LYS A 294 -29.62 1.16 -2.22
C LYS A 294 -28.60 2.29 -2.41
N LYS A 295 -27.46 2.03 -3.04
CA LYS A 295 -26.43 3.06 -3.30
C LYS A 295 -26.87 4.06 -4.36
N LEU A 296 -27.52 3.59 -5.42
CA LEU A 296 -28.09 4.43 -6.47
C LEU A 296 -29.16 5.37 -5.90
N HIS A 297 -30.05 4.86 -5.05
CA HIS A 297 -31.11 5.66 -4.42
C HIS A 297 -30.56 6.72 -3.44
N ALA A 298 -29.38 6.49 -2.85
CA ALA A 298 -28.73 7.43 -1.95
C ALA A 298 -27.97 8.58 -2.68
N GLY A 299 -28.11 8.70 -4.00
CA GLY A 299 -27.41 9.72 -4.80
C GLY A 299 -25.92 9.43 -5.00
N GLY A 300 -25.48 8.22 -4.72
CA GLY A 300 -24.13 7.78 -5.05
C GLY A 300 -24.02 7.43 -6.54
N GLN A 301 -22.88 7.74 -7.15
CA GLN A 301 -22.51 7.10 -8.41
C GLN A 301 -22.27 5.61 -8.11
N ALA A 302 -23.17 4.75 -8.59
CA ALA A 302 -22.79 3.37 -8.83
C ALA A 302 -22.10 3.39 -10.19
N GLU A 303 -20.77 3.54 -10.17
CA GLU A 303 -19.97 3.09 -11.31
C GLU A 303 -20.30 1.63 -11.55
N LEU A 304 -20.39 1.26 -12.83
CA LEU A 304 -20.80 -0.05 -13.30
C LEU A 304 -20.25 -1.16 -12.38
N LEU A 305 -21.17 -2.00 -11.91
CA LEU A 305 -20.89 -3.42 -11.84
C LEU A 305 -20.54 -3.85 -13.26
#